data_AF-A0A2N2PUF0-F1
#
_entry.id   AF-A0A2N2PUF0-F1
#
_cell.length_a   1.000
_cell.length_b   1.000
_cell.length_c   1.000
_cell.angle_alpha   90.00
_cell.angle_beta   90.00
_cell.angle_gamma   90.00
#
_symmetry.space_group_name_H-M   'P 1'
#
loop_
_entity.id
_entity.type
_entity.pdbx_description
1 polymer ?
#
loop_
_entity_poly.entity_id
_entity_poly.type
_entity_poly.pdbx_seq_one_letter_code
_entity_poly.pdbx_strand_id
1 'polypeptide(L)'
;MTFNPDGDSSGAGDGFPGSLFVMGHDRIAYGDVPDGNQVAEITIPAPVISRNIEDLNTAEFIQGFQNVAAGHFTEYDEIPKVGMQYLNRPETGAKVHIAWGEHLQGEQIPTHGWFNPTLSAPDFQGEWFIGEQDVYSVNGYLFEIPAAWADAHTGGRYLATGRMRDGGQGGMGPTIFAYRPWNADGTPPPSGTRLEEVPLLLYENAYNTEDIVRAMNGYQHPDAWEGGAWLTTPSGKQAVLFAGTKSNGAKYWYGYINPNGPQYACVDADVTDFTTCRNADGTACPPQDFSGCCDANAGACVSNRGWWTTRFDAEFILFDPDDLAKVANGPMESWQPQPYATIDIDEYLYLNPPEWDLVELGWGDQRRTRIGDVSYDRQSGLLYVLELYADGAKPVVHVWRLR
;
A
#
# COMPACT_ATOMS: atom_id res chain seq x y z
N MET A 1 6.56 -2.59 -5.04
CA MET A 1 6.97 -3.59 -6.05
C MET A 1 6.32 -3.23 -7.37
N THR A 2 7.00 -3.37 -8.50
CA THR A 2 6.34 -3.12 -9.80
C THR A 2 6.89 -3.98 -10.94
N PHE A 3 6.02 -4.38 -11.87
CA PHE A 3 6.31 -5.28 -12.98
C PHE A 3 6.92 -4.56 -14.18
N ASN A 4 8.02 -5.09 -14.68
CA ASN A 4 8.67 -4.65 -15.92
C ASN A 4 8.49 -5.73 -17.00
N PRO A 5 7.65 -5.49 -18.03
CA PRO A 5 7.39 -6.46 -19.10
C PRO A 5 8.60 -6.73 -19.99
N ASP A 6 9.56 -5.81 -20.05
CA ASP A 6 10.76 -5.91 -20.88
C ASP A 6 11.95 -6.52 -20.09
N GLY A 7 11.74 -6.79 -18.80
CA GLY A 7 12.71 -7.42 -17.92
C GLY A 7 12.99 -8.87 -18.27
N ASP A 8 14.14 -9.38 -17.80
CA ASP A 8 14.56 -10.78 -17.99
C ASP A 8 14.35 -11.33 -19.42
N SER A 9 14.68 -10.54 -20.45
CA SER A 9 14.43 -10.94 -21.86
C SER A 9 15.17 -12.21 -22.30
N SER A 10 16.18 -12.64 -21.54
CA SER A 10 16.92 -13.91 -21.71
C SER A 10 16.47 -15.02 -20.76
N GLY A 11 15.42 -14.79 -19.98
CA GLY A 11 14.87 -15.70 -18.99
C GLY A 11 14.35 -17.00 -19.57
N ALA A 12 14.03 -17.94 -18.68
CA ALA A 12 13.48 -19.23 -19.08
C ALA A 12 12.10 -19.06 -19.75
N GLY A 13 11.81 -19.88 -20.75
CA GLY A 13 10.48 -19.96 -21.38
C GLY A 13 9.46 -20.71 -20.51
N ASP A 14 9.35 -20.35 -19.22
CA ASP A 14 8.55 -21.06 -18.22
C ASP A 14 7.11 -20.52 -18.07
N GLY A 15 6.79 -19.44 -18.79
CA GLY A 15 5.48 -18.81 -18.80
C GLY A 15 5.32 -17.63 -17.84
N PHE A 16 6.42 -17.17 -17.23
CA PHE A 16 6.45 -16.01 -16.32
C PHE A 16 7.48 -14.97 -16.82
N PRO A 17 7.19 -14.30 -17.96
CA PRO A 17 8.13 -13.34 -18.54
C PRO A 17 8.23 -12.06 -17.71
N GLY A 18 9.26 -11.26 -17.99
CA GLY A 18 9.47 -9.97 -17.34
C GLY A 18 10.27 -10.08 -16.04
N SER A 19 10.30 -8.99 -15.31
CA SER A 19 10.98 -8.87 -14.02
C SER A 19 10.14 -8.06 -13.03
N LEU A 20 10.56 -8.05 -11.77
CA LEU A 20 9.99 -7.20 -10.73
C LEU A 20 11.04 -6.23 -10.21
N PHE A 21 10.70 -4.94 -10.16
CA PHE A 21 11.39 -4.00 -9.30
C PHE A 21 10.86 -4.14 -7.87
N VAL A 22 11.75 -4.37 -6.93
CA VAL A 22 11.46 -4.53 -5.50
C VAL A 22 12.25 -3.52 -4.69
N MET A 23 11.76 -3.22 -3.50
CA MET A 23 12.42 -2.34 -2.55
C MET A 23 12.91 -3.17 -1.36
N GLY A 24 14.12 -2.86 -0.88
CA GLY A 24 14.72 -3.50 0.28
C GLY A 24 14.08 -3.05 1.60
N HIS A 25 14.75 -3.34 2.72
CA HIS A 25 14.32 -2.89 4.04
C HIS A 25 14.09 -1.38 4.07
N ASP A 26 13.24 -0.91 4.97
CA ASP A 26 13.00 0.51 5.14
C ASP A 26 14.25 1.27 5.57
N ARG A 27 14.32 2.55 5.18
CA ARG A 27 15.29 3.51 5.64
C ARG A 27 15.07 3.73 7.13
N ILE A 28 16.15 3.63 7.90
CA ILE A 28 16.17 3.94 9.33
C ILE A 28 17.21 5.03 9.53
N ALA A 29 16.74 6.28 9.66
CA ALA A 29 17.58 7.47 9.68
C ALA A 29 18.70 7.43 10.73
N TYR A 30 18.42 6.80 11.87
CA TYR A 30 19.37 6.58 12.95
C TYR A 30 19.50 5.06 13.19
N GLY A 31 20.53 4.44 12.63
CA GLY A 31 20.75 3.00 12.83
C GLY A 31 21.71 2.39 11.83
N ASP A 32 21.59 1.07 11.68
CA ASP A 32 22.48 0.24 10.86
C ASP A 32 22.21 0.34 9.35
N VAL A 33 21.08 0.95 8.97
CA VAL A 33 20.60 1.03 7.58
C VAL A 33 20.09 2.43 7.17
N PRO A 34 20.96 3.46 7.24
CA PRO A 34 20.59 4.85 6.95
C PRO A 34 20.26 5.12 5.48
N ASP A 35 20.61 4.20 4.58
CA ASP A 35 20.39 4.28 3.14
C ASP A 35 19.42 3.20 2.63
N GLY A 36 18.48 2.76 3.48
CA GLY A 36 17.41 1.84 3.12
C GLY A 36 16.44 2.35 2.06
N ASN A 37 15.40 1.56 1.80
CA ASN A 37 14.49 1.70 0.67
C ASN A 37 15.23 1.68 -0.69
N GLN A 38 16.33 0.93 -0.77
CA GLN A 38 17.05 0.70 -2.02
C GLN A 38 16.21 -0.14 -2.98
N VAL A 39 16.36 0.11 -4.28
CA VAL A 39 15.62 -0.61 -5.32
C VAL A 39 16.52 -1.66 -5.94
N ALA A 40 15.97 -2.85 -6.21
CA ALA A 40 16.59 -3.91 -6.98
C ALA A 40 15.63 -4.38 -8.10
N GLU A 41 16.17 -5.03 -9.13
CA GLU A 41 15.40 -5.73 -10.15
C GLU A 41 15.68 -7.23 -10.03
N ILE A 42 14.63 -8.04 -9.96
CA ILE A 42 14.72 -9.49 -9.75
C ILE A 42 13.99 -10.26 -10.86
N THR A 43 14.45 -11.49 -11.11
CA THR A 43 13.77 -12.43 -12.02
C THR A 43 12.43 -12.90 -11.44
N ILE A 44 11.59 -13.49 -12.28
CA ILE A 44 10.33 -14.13 -11.86
C ILE A 44 10.46 -15.63 -12.13
N PRO A 45 10.89 -16.44 -11.15
CA PRO A 45 10.93 -17.88 -11.35
C PRO A 45 9.50 -18.45 -11.39
N ALA A 46 9.31 -19.55 -12.13
CA ALA A 46 8.05 -20.29 -12.13
C ALA A 46 7.49 -20.51 -10.70
N PRO A 47 6.29 -20.00 -10.36
CA PRO A 47 5.68 -20.20 -9.06
C PRO A 47 5.39 -21.66 -8.76
N VAL A 48 5.58 -22.04 -7.50
CA VAL A 48 5.31 -23.39 -6.99
C VAL A 48 4.14 -23.33 -6.02
N ILE A 49 3.17 -24.23 -6.18
CA ILE A 49 2.10 -24.40 -5.20
C ILE A 49 2.62 -25.31 -4.10
N SER A 50 3.06 -24.73 -2.98
CA SER A 50 3.44 -25.46 -1.77
C SER A 50 2.97 -24.74 -0.51
N ARG A 51 2.94 -25.49 0.60
CA ARG A 51 2.79 -24.99 1.97
C ARG A 51 4.10 -25.04 2.75
N ASN A 52 5.18 -25.56 2.16
CA ASN A 52 6.51 -25.53 2.75
C ASN A 52 7.35 -24.49 2.00
N ILE A 53 7.92 -23.55 2.74
CA ILE A 53 8.75 -22.47 2.18
C ILE A 53 9.99 -23.02 1.45
N GLU A 54 10.56 -24.12 1.94
CA GLU A 54 11.75 -24.76 1.34
C GLU A 54 11.50 -25.32 -0.07
N ASP A 55 10.24 -25.51 -0.47
CA ASP A 55 9.88 -25.98 -1.82
C ASP A 55 9.80 -24.83 -2.84
N LEU A 56 9.83 -23.57 -2.39
CA LEU A 56 9.65 -22.41 -3.26
C LEU A 56 10.91 -22.08 -4.07
N ASN A 57 10.70 -21.57 -5.28
CA ASN A 57 11.78 -21.03 -6.08
C ASN A 57 12.17 -19.63 -5.57
N THR A 58 13.47 -19.34 -5.61
CA THR A 58 14.02 -18.03 -5.20
C THR A 58 14.35 -17.19 -6.43
N ALA A 59 13.89 -15.94 -6.46
CA ALA A 59 14.25 -14.98 -7.50
C ALA A 59 15.73 -14.58 -7.39
N GLU A 60 16.35 -14.28 -8.53
CA GLU A 60 17.73 -13.82 -8.62
C GLU A 60 17.81 -12.34 -9.00
N PHE A 61 18.87 -11.66 -8.61
CA PHE A 61 19.09 -10.26 -8.99
C PHE A 61 19.47 -10.15 -10.47
N ILE A 62 18.72 -9.34 -11.20
CA ILE A 62 19.11 -8.80 -12.52
C ILE A 62 19.93 -7.53 -12.29
N GLN A 63 19.44 -6.66 -11.40
CA GLN A 63 20.15 -5.49 -10.89
C GLN A 63 20.11 -5.56 -9.36
N GLY A 64 21.28 -5.56 -8.70
CA GLY A 64 21.35 -5.54 -7.24
C GLY A 64 20.84 -4.21 -6.64
N PHE A 65 20.65 -4.17 -5.33
CA PHE A 65 20.16 -2.97 -4.65
C PHE A 65 20.98 -1.71 -4.96
N GLN A 66 20.28 -0.63 -5.32
CA GLN A 66 20.83 0.70 -5.57
C GLN A 66 20.00 1.75 -4.82
N ASN A 67 20.68 2.74 -4.24
CA ASN A 67 20.03 3.93 -3.69
C ASN A 67 19.68 4.91 -4.81
N VAL A 68 18.60 4.62 -5.53
CA VAL A 68 18.13 5.45 -6.67
C VAL A 68 17.60 6.82 -6.26
N ALA A 69 17.25 6.99 -4.98
CA ALA A 69 16.78 8.23 -4.38
C ALA A 69 17.89 8.96 -3.59
N ALA A 70 19.16 8.69 -3.87
CA ALA A 70 20.27 9.32 -3.15
C ALA A 70 20.21 10.86 -3.29
N GLY A 71 20.15 11.56 -2.16
CA GLY A 71 20.01 13.02 -2.12
C GLY A 71 18.59 13.54 -2.34
N HIS A 72 17.60 12.65 -2.38
CA HIS A 72 16.17 12.93 -2.50
C HIS A 72 15.42 12.42 -1.28
N PHE A 73 14.27 13.03 -0.99
CA PHE A 73 13.39 12.65 0.11
C PHE A 73 14.13 12.54 1.46
N THR A 74 15.06 13.46 1.70
CA THR A 74 15.97 13.40 2.86
C THR A 74 15.29 13.77 4.18
N GLU A 75 14.07 14.30 4.09
CA GLU A 75 13.23 14.68 5.20
C GLU A 75 12.40 13.50 5.73
N TYR A 76 12.27 12.41 4.97
CA TYR A 76 11.44 11.24 5.30
C TYR A 76 12.27 10.08 5.82
N ASP A 77 12.21 9.93 7.15
CA ASP A 77 13.25 9.24 7.91
C ASP A 77 12.66 8.35 9.03
N GLU A 78 11.35 8.45 9.30
CA GLU A 78 10.64 7.69 10.33
C GLU A 78 9.48 6.84 9.75
N ILE A 79 9.72 5.54 9.57
CA ILE A 79 8.75 4.56 9.04
C ILE A 79 8.25 5.00 7.64
N PRO A 80 9.13 4.93 6.62
CA PRO A 80 8.79 5.31 5.26
C PRO A 80 7.52 4.63 4.74
N LYS A 81 6.75 5.37 3.95
CA LYS A 81 5.63 4.86 3.16
C LYS A 81 5.93 5.10 1.70
N VAL A 82 5.97 4.01 0.94
CA VAL A 82 6.56 4.00 -0.39
C VAL A 82 5.76 3.13 -1.34
N GLY A 83 5.64 3.59 -2.57
CA GLY A 83 5.05 2.81 -3.66
C GLY A 83 5.88 2.97 -4.93
N MET A 84 5.78 2.00 -5.84
CA MET A 84 6.44 2.09 -7.15
C MET A 84 5.51 1.65 -8.28
N GLN A 85 5.60 2.32 -9.43
CA GLN A 85 4.93 1.89 -10.66
C GLN A 85 5.83 2.07 -11.88
N TYR A 86 6.17 0.98 -12.57
CA TYR A 86 6.81 1.01 -13.88
C TYR A 86 5.79 1.46 -14.93
N LEU A 87 6.19 2.37 -15.79
CA LEU A 87 5.37 2.83 -16.89
C LEU A 87 6.25 3.16 -18.10
N ASN A 88 5.91 2.58 -19.25
CA ASN A 88 6.57 2.87 -20.51
C ASN A 88 5.59 3.56 -21.46
N ARG A 89 5.85 4.85 -21.73
CA ARG A 89 4.98 5.71 -22.53
C ARG A 89 5.71 6.25 -23.75
N PRO A 90 5.04 6.45 -24.89
CA PRO A 90 5.64 7.12 -26.04
C PRO A 90 6.26 8.50 -25.71
N GLU A 91 5.67 9.21 -24.75
CA GLU A 91 6.07 10.55 -24.34
C GLU A 91 7.38 10.54 -23.54
N THR A 92 7.54 9.62 -22.58
CA THR A 92 8.65 9.63 -21.59
C THR A 92 9.66 8.49 -21.75
N GLY A 93 9.32 7.49 -22.57
CA GLY A 93 9.92 6.16 -22.52
C GLY A 93 9.63 5.45 -21.19
N ALA A 94 10.42 4.41 -20.90
CA ALA A 94 10.34 3.65 -19.67
C ALA A 94 10.80 4.47 -18.45
N LYS A 95 9.99 4.46 -17.39
CA LYS A 95 10.25 5.08 -16.09
C LYS A 95 9.73 4.19 -14.98
N VAL A 96 10.33 4.30 -13.80
CA VAL A 96 9.75 3.82 -12.54
C VAL A 96 9.33 5.05 -11.75
N HIS A 97 8.04 5.20 -11.54
CA HIS A 97 7.45 6.24 -10.70
C HIS A 97 7.50 5.81 -9.25
N ILE A 98 7.73 6.77 -8.35
CA ILE A 98 7.86 6.53 -6.92
C ILE A 98 7.02 7.54 -6.13
N ALA A 99 6.44 7.06 -5.05
CA ALA A 99 5.86 7.85 -3.99
C ALA A 99 6.64 7.55 -2.72
N TRP A 100 6.86 8.58 -1.91
CA TRP A 100 7.66 8.53 -0.70
C TRP A 100 7.06 9.49 0.33
N GLY A 101 6.81 8.96 1.52
CA GLY A 101 6.45 9.74 2.69
C GLY A 101 6.85 8.99 3.95
N GLU A 102 6.25 9.34 5.07
CA GLU A 102 6.55 8.73 6.36
C GLU A 102 5.28 8.58 7.22
N HIS A 103 5.40 7.92 8.37
CA HIS A 103 4.25 7.65 9.22
C HIS A 103 3.65 8.94 9.81
N LEU A 104 4.51 9.83 10.32
CA LEU A 104 4.15 11.16 10.82
C LEU A 104 4.89 12.20 10.00
N GLN A 105 4.18 12.91 9.11
CA GLN A 105 4.82 13.74 8.09
C GLN A 105 4.29 15.17 8.10
N GLY A 106 5.16 16.12 7.74
CA GLY A 106 4.77 17.51 7.51
C GLY A 106 4.16 17.73 6.12
N GLU A 107 3.15 18.61 6.02
CA GLU A 107 2.36 18.84 4.80
C GLU A 107 3.09 19.58 3.66
N GLN A 108 4.32 20.06 3.89
CA GLN A 108 5.03 20.97 2.98
C GLN A 108 6.23 20.32 2.26
N ILE A 109 6.31 18.99 2.28
CA ILE A 109 7.40 18.24 1.65
C ILE A 109 6.82 17.45 0.46
N PRO A 110 7.45 17.49 -0.73
CA PRO A 110 6.99 16.77 -1.90
C PRO A 110 7.22 15.26 -1.75
N THR A 111 6.34 14.46 -2.35
CA THR A 111 6.26 13.01 -2.10
C THR A 111 6.45 12.17 -3.35
N HIS A 112 6.47 12.75 -4.55
CA HIS A 112 6.49 11.99 -5.81
C HIS A 112 7.71 12.28 -6.66
N GLY A 113 8.16 11.27 -7.39
CA GLY A 113 9.26 11.37 -8.35
C GLY A 113 9.20 10.27 -9.40
N TRP A 114 10.22 10.22 -10.25
CA TRP A 114 10.50 9.05 -11.07
C TRP A 114 12.01 8.87 -11.27
N PHE A 115 12.39 7.71 -11.79
CA PHE A 115 13.75 7.42 -12.26
C PHE A 115 13.74 6.46 -13.47
N ASN A 116 14.87 6.34 -14.15
CA ASN A 116 15.10 5.41 -15.23
C ASN A 116 15.25 3.97 -14.70
N PRO A 117 14.71 2.95 -15.39
CA PRO A 117 14.79 1.54 -14.95
C PRO A 117 16.22 0.96 -14.80
N THR A 118 17.23 1.60 -15.40
CA THR A 118 18.64 1.26 -15.17
C THR A 118 19.09 1.83 -13.83
N LEU A 119 19.08 1.01 -12.79
CA LEU A 119 19.23 1.44 -11.39
C LEU A 119 20.61 2.06 -11.09
N SER A 120 21.65 1.68 -11.84
CA SER A 120 22.98 2.30 -11.71
C SER A 120 23.10 3.69 -12.35
N ALA A 121 22.08 4.10 -13.11
CA ALA A 121 22.00 5.41 -13.77
C ALA A 121 20.55 5.95 -13.69
N PRO A 122 20.05 6.19 -12.46
CA PRO A 122 18.63 6.41 -12.22
C PRO A 122 18.12 7.73 -12.80
N ASP A 123 18.96 8.77 -12.96
CA ASP A 123 18.53 10.07 -13.52
C ASP A 123 17.20 10.57 -12.90
N PHE A 124 17.20 10.65 -11.58
CA PHE A 124 16.00 10.95 -10.79
C PHE A 124 15.42 12.32 -11.17
N GLN A 125 14.10 12.39 -11.31
CA GLN A 125 13.36 13.64 -11.55
C GLN A 125 12.21 13.78 -10.56
N GLY A 126 11.87 15.02 -10.26
CA GLY A 126 11.06 15.38 -9.10
C GLY A 126 11.87 16.26 -8.16
N GLU A 127 11.42 16.53 -6.94
CA GLU A 127 10.27 15.93 -6.26
C GLU A 127 9.00 16.77 -6.49
N TRP A 128 7.84 16.15 -6.49
CA TRP A 128 6.56 16.82 -6.78
C TRP A 128 5.51 16.59 -5.68
N PHE A 129 4.51 17.45 -5.65
CA PHE A 129 3.28 17.29 -4.86
C PHE A 129 2.13 16.81 -5.74
N ILE A 130 1.10 16.22 -5.13
CA ILE A 130 -0.17 15.87 -5.79
C ILE A 130 -1.22 16.90 -5.36
N GLY A 131 -1.53 17.84 -6.25
CA GLY A 131 -2.49 18.89 -6.01
C GLY A 131 -2.30 19.62 -4.67
N GLU A 132 -3.43 19.85 -3.99
CA GLU A 132 -3.52 20.37 -2.62
C GLU A 132 -4.02 19.30 -1.64
N GLN A 133 -3.71 18.03 -1.92
CA GLN A 133 -4.24 16.89 -1.16
C GLN A 133 -3.52 16.72 0.19
N ASP A 134 -4.22 16.13 1.15
CA ASP A 134 -3.62 15.67 2.41
C ASP A 134 -2.54 14.64 2.08
N VAL A 135 -1.35 14.87 2.64
CA VAL A 135 -0.17 14.02 2.43
C VAL A 135 -0.40 12.58 2.90
N TYR A 136 -1.25 12.36 3.91
CA TYR A 136 -1.64 11.02 4.36
C TYR A 136 -2.56 10.29 3.39
N SER A 137 -3.03 10.96 2.32
CA SER A 137 -3.90 10.38 1.30
C SER A 137 -3.17 10.00 0.01
N VAL A 138 -1.89 10.32 -0.19
CA VAL A 138 -1.30 10.30 -1.55
C VAL A 138 -0.08 9.40 -1.78
N ASN A 139 0.61 8.93 -0.74
CA ASN A 139 1.97 8.39 -0.87
C ASN A 139 2.21 6.97 -0.32
N GLY A 140 1.22 6.09 -0.40
CA GLY A 140 1.29 4.69 0.05
C GLY A 140 1.44 3.67 -1.08
N TYR A 141 0.86 3.94 -2.24
CA TYR A 141 0.88 3.03 -3.39
C TYR A 141 0.73 3.79 -4.71
N LEU A 142 1.15 3.15 -5.81
CA LEU A 142 0.94 3.63 -7.18
C LEU A 142 0.49 2.50 -8.09
N PHE A 143 -0.30 2.82 -9.11
CA PHE A 143 -0.59 1.87 -10.19
C PHE A 143 -0.93 2.56 -11.51
N GLU A 144 -0.75 1.82 -12.62
CA GLU A 144 -1.14 2.27 -13.94
C GLU A 144 -2.67 2.31 -14.09
N ILE A 145 -3.18 3.39 -14.69
CA ILE A 145 -4.54 3.49 -15.22
C ILE A 145 -4.51 3.22 -16.74
N PRO A 146 -5.34 2.31 -17.28
CA PRO A 146 -5.36 2.02 -18.71
C PRO A 146 -5.56 3.27 -19.55
N ALA A 147 -4.74 3.44 -20.59
CA ALA A 147 -4.71 4.65 -21.41
C ALA A 147 -6.08 5.07 -21.94
N ALA A 148 -6.83 4.14 -22.52
CA ALA A 148 -8.16 4.43 -23.07
C ALA A 148 -9.14 4.95 -22.01
N TRP A 149 -9.03 4.48 -20.76
CA TRP A 149 -9.88 4.95 -19.66
C TRP A 149 -9.42 6.33 -19.18
N ALA A 150 -8.11 6.53 -18.98
CA ALA A 150 -7.54 7.80 -18.55
C ALA A 150 -7.78 8.94 -19.56
N ASP A 151 -7.67 8.66 -20.85
CA ASP A 151 -7.96 9.62 -21.92
C ASP A 151 -9.43 10.06 -21.90
N ALA A 152 -10.34 9.12 -21.64
CA ALA A 152 -11.77 9.38 -21.64
C ALA A 152 -12.25 10.13 -20.38
N HIS A 153 -11.59 9.96 -19.24
CA HIS A 153 -12.15 10.37 -17.95
C HIS A 153 -11.25 11.29 -17.11
N THR A 154 -9.93 11.24 -17.27
CA THR A 154 -8.99 12.01 -16.42
C THR A 154 -8.08 12.94 -17.20
N GLY A 155 -8.34 13.11 -18.50
CA GLY A 155 -7.55 13.99 -19.37
C GLY A 155 -6.14 13.46 -19.62
N GLY A 156 -5.97 12.14 -19.71
CA GLY A 156 -4.68 11.48 -19.94
C GLY A 156 -3.80 11.45 -18.69
N ARG A 157 -4.40 11.33 -17.51
CA ARG A 157 -3.69 11.07 -16.25
C ARG A 157 -3.62 9.56 -16.03
N TYR A 158 -2.49 8.99 -16.44
CA TYR A 158 -2.30 7.55 -16.58
C TYR A 158 -1.75 6.84 -15.33
N LEU A 159 -1.47 7.58 -14.26
CA LEU A 159 -1.02 7.03 -12.99
C LEU A 159 -2.05 7.32 -11.92
N ALA A 160 -2.30 6.33 -11.06
CA ALA A 160 -2.99 6.48 -9.81
C ALA A 160 -1.97 6.52 -8.67
N THR A 161 -2.24 7.35 -7.67
CA THR A 161 -1.54 7.34 -6.39
C THR A 161 -2.55 7.46 -5.26
N GLY A 162 -2.21 6.95 -4.09
CA GLY A 162 -3.03 7.07 -2.90
C GLY A 162 -2.34 6.51 -1.68
N ARG A 163 -3.02 6.57 -0.54
CA ARG A 163 -2.59 5.99 0.73
C ARG A 163 -3.81 5.80 1.61
N MET A 164 -3.80 4.71 2.37
CA MET A 164 -4.61 4.59 3.57
C MET A 164 -3.69 4.59 4.77
N ARG A 165 -3.89 5.53 5.69
CA ARG A 165 -3.24 5.50 7.00
C ARG A 165 -4.27 5.09 8.05
N ASP A 166 -3.84 4.19 8.92
CA ASP A 166 -4.60 3.71 10.06
C ASP A 166 -5.11 4.88 10.92
N GLY A 167 -6.23 4.66 11.63
CA GLY A 167 -6.92 5.74 12.33
C GLY A 167 -7.78 6.62 11.42
N GLY A 168 -7.78 6.40 10.09
CA GLY A 168 -8.63 7.11 9.15
C GLY A 168 -8.13 8.51 8.80
N GLN A 169 -6.89 8.81 9.16
CA GLN A 169 -6.24 10.03 8.73
C GLN A 169 -5.73 9.86 7.29
N GLY A 170 -5.99 10.85 6.45
CA GLY A 170 -5.91 10.70 4.99
C GLY A 170 -7.16 10.07 4.34
N GLY A 171 -8.04 9.43 5.10
CA GLY A 171 -9.34 8.93 4.65
C GLY A 171 -9.77 7.61 5.32
N MET A 172 -11.07 7.46 5.61
CA MET A 172 -11.68 6.24 6.16
C MET A 172 -11.91 5.17 5.08
N GLY A 173 -10.84 4.84 4.34
CA GLY A 173 -10.79 3.87 3.25
C GLY A 173 -9.59 4.15 2.32
N PRO A 174 -9.35 3.31 1.27
CA PRO A 174 -8.32 3.59 0.29
C PRO A 174 -8.66 4.85 -0.52
N THR A 175 -7.65 5.54 -1.01
CA THR A 175 -7.77 6.74 -1.84
C THR A 175 -7.19 6.53 -3.23
N ILE A 176 -7.64 7.31 -4.20
CA ILE A 176 -7.13 7.33 -5.57
C ILE A 176 -7.16 8.75 -6.11
N PHE A 177 -5.99 9.23 -6.51
CA PHE A 177 -5.81 10.43 -7.31
C PHE A 177 -5.13 10.06 -8.61
N ALA A 178 -5.81 10.31 -9.74
CA ALA A 178 -5.18 10.17 -11.05
C ALA A 178 -4.30 11.38 -11.32
N TYR A 179 -3.07 11.20 -11.81
CA TYR A 179 -2.15 12.29 -12.12
C TYR A 179 -1.24 11.97 -13.33
N ARG A 180 -0.51 12.98 -13.81
CA ARG A 180 0.49 12.85 -14.88
C ARG A 180 1.73 13.70 -14.55
N PRO A 181 2.87 13.08 -14.21
CA PRO A 181 4.10 13.80 -13.87
C PRO A 181 4.92 14.26 -15.09
N TRP A 182 4.31 14.49 -16.26
CA TRP A 182 5.01 14.96 -17.46
C TRP A 182 4.20 15.97 -18.29
N ASN A 183 4.94 16.84 -18.98
CA ASN A 183 4.42 17.78 -19.97
C ASN A 183 4.05 17.06 -21.28
N ALA A 184 3.33 17.73 -22.18
CA ALA A 184 2.90 17.14 -23.45
C ALA A 184 4.07 16.65 -24.35
N ASP A 185 5.27 17.18 -24.17
CA ASP A 185 6.49 16.77 -24.87
C ASP A 185 7.30 15.67 -24.13
N GLY A 186 6.79 15.16 -23.01
CA GLY A 186 7.44 14.14 -22.19
C GLY A 186 8.45 14.67 -21.18
N THR A 187 8.70 15.99 -21.13
CA THR A 187 9.62 16.56 -20.15
C THR A 187 9.03 16.55 -18.73
N PRO A 188 9.85 16.33 -17.68
CA PRO A 188 9.39 16.44 -16.30
C PRO A 188 9.06 17.90 -15.94
N PRO A 189 8.02 18.14 -15.14
CA PRO A 189 7.81 19.43 -14.48
C PRO A 189 8.96 19.74 -13.51
N PRO A 190 9.25 21.02 -13.22
CA PRO A 190 10.26 21.38 -12.21
C PRO A 190 9.96 20.78 -10.83
N SER A 191 11.00 20.50 -10.04
CA SER A 191 10.88 20.11 -8.64
C SER A 191 10.06 21.16 -7.85
N GLY A 192 9.28 20.70 -6.87
CA GLY A 192 8.34 21.51 -6.08
C GLY A 192 7.02 21.81 -6.77
N THR A 193 6.80 21.33 -8.02
CA THR A 193 5.52 21.50 -8.71
C THR A 193 4.41 20.73 -7.99
N ARG A 194 3.24 21.39 -7.83
CA ARG A 194 1.98 20.73 -7.51
C ARG A 194 1.35 20.21 -8.79
N LEU A 195 1.42 18.89 -8.99
CA LEU A 195 0.89 18.25 -10.19
C LEU A 195 -0.63 18.28 -10.14
N GLU A 196 -1.25 18.66 -11.27
CA GLU A 196 -2.69 18.56 -11.40
C GLU A 196 -3.18 17.10 -11.38
N GLU A 197 -4.29 16.89 -10.71
CA GLU A 197 -4.84 15.60 -10.35
C GLU A 197 -6.35 15.55 -10.58
N VAL A 198 -6.90 14.33 -10.63
CA VAL A 198 -8.34 14.08 -10.60
C VAL A 198 -8.62 13.12 -9.45
N PRO A 199 -9.32 13.55 -8.38
CA PRO A 199 -9.78 12.66 -7.33
C PRO A 199 -10.75 11.62 -7.91
N LEU A 200 -10.47 10.34 -7.68
CA LEU A 200 -11.33 9.22 -8.09
C LEU A 200 -11.92 8.49 -6.90
N LEU A 201 -11.20 8.46 -5.77
CA LEU A 201 -11.65 7.86 -4.52
C LEU A 201 -11.06 8.65 -3.36
N LEU A 202 -11.91 9.23 -2.51
CA LEU A 202 -11.50 9.96 -1.32
C LEU A 202 -12.65 9.93 -0.32
N TYR A 203 -12.51 9.11 0.71
CA TYR A 203 -13.41 9.01 1.84
C TYR A 203 -13.18 10.12 2.87
N GLU A 204 -14.12 10.31 3.78
CA GLU A 204 -14.00 11.32 4.83
C GLU A 204 -12.80 11.05 5.76
N ASN A 205 -12.19 12.13 6.24
CA ASN A 205 -11.00 12.09 7.06
C ASN A 205 -11.37 12.18 8.55
N ALA A 206 -10.74 11.37 9.40
CA ALA A 206 -10.96 11.38 10.85
C ALA A 206 -10.63 12.73 11.52
N TYR A 207 -9.83 13.58 10.88
CA TYR A 207 -9.60 14.96 11.35
C TYR A 207 -10.79 15.90 11.14
N ASN A 208 -11.71 15.56 10.22
CA ASN A 208 -12.90 16.36 9.96
C ASN A 208 -14.08 15.93 10.86
N THR A 209 -14.11 14.66 11.26
CA THR A 209 -15.19 14.09 12.09
C THR A 209 -14.73 12.83 12.81
N GLU A 210 -15.20 12.63 14.04
CA GLU A 210 -15.02 11.38 14.78
C GLU A 210 -16.05 10.30 14.39
N ASP A 211 -17.10 10.65 13.66
CA ASP A 211 -18.11 9.70 13.23
C ASP A 211 -17.63 8.86 12.04
N ILE A 212 -17.96 7.57 12.01
CA ILE A 212 -17.69 6.70 10.85
C ILE A 212 -18.75 6.98 9.76
N VAL A 213 -18.54 8.06 9.01
CA VAL A 213 -19.45 8.52 7.94
C VAL A 213 -18.69 8.75 6.66
N ARG A 214 -19.36 8.57 5.51
CA ARG A 214 -18.74 8.68 4.17
C ARG A 214 -17.43 7.89 4.09
N ALA A 215 -17.45 6.72 4.72
CA ALA A 215 -16.36 5.78 4.81
C ALA A 215 -16.61 4.61 3.86
N MET A 216 -15.57 3.82 3.63
CA MET A 216 -15.74 2.49 3.04
C MET A 216 -16.65 1.65 3.95
N ASN A 217 -17.56 0.88 3.35
CA ASN A 217 -18.45 -0.01 4.09
C ASN A 217 -17.62 -1.04 4.86
N GLY A 218 -17.92 -1.20 6.15
CA GLY A 218 -17.16 -2.07 7.04
C GLY A 218 -15.78 -1.53 7.44
N TYR A 219 -15.49 -0.26 7.15
CA TYR A 219 -14.26 0.40 7.60
C TYR A 219 -14.06 0.28 9.11
N GLN A 220 -12.83 -0.01 9.51
CA GLN A 220 -12.37 0.06 10.88
C GLN A 220 -11.00 0.76 10.91
N HIS A 221 -10.69 1.52 11.98
CA HIS A 221 -9.42 2.26 12.08
C HIS A 221 -8.15 1.43 11.80
N PRO A 222 -8.06 0.13 12.16
CA PRO A 222 -6.87 -0.67 11.87
C PRO A 222 -6.74 -1.17 10.42
N ASP A 223 -7.71 -0.90 9.54
CA ASP A 223 -7.62 -1.27 8.13
C ASP A 223 -6.35 -0.69 7.48
N ALA A 224 -5.66 -1.51 6.68
CA ALA A 224 -4.48 -1.11 5.93
C ALA A 224 -4.53 -1.66 4.49
N TRP A 225 -4.43 -0.78 3.49
CA TRP A 225 -4.31 -1.14 2.07
C TRP A 225 -2.92 -0.73 1.57
N GLU A 226 -2.09 -1.71 1.24
CA GLU A 226 -0.65 -1.54 1.00
C GLU A 226 -0.29 -1.55 -0.50
N GLY A 227 -1.24 -1.87 -1.36
CA GLY A 227 -1.04 -1.89 -2.81
C GLY A 227 -2.35 -1.83 -3.58
N GLY A 228 -2.29 -1.32 -4.81
CA GLY A 228 -3.42 -1.29 -5.72
C GLY A 228 -3.04 -1.69 -7.13
N ALA A 229 -4.00 -2.16 -7.92
CA ALA A 229 -3.79 -2.49 -9.33
C ALA A 229 -5.07 -2.29 -10.16
N TRP A 230 -4.92 -1.75 -11.36
CA TRP A 230 -6.00 -1.73 -12.34
C TRP A 230 -6.00 -3.00 -13.18
N LEU A 231 -6.85 -3.95 -12.80
CA LEU A 231 -6.96 -5.25 -13.43
C LEU A 231 -7.67 -5.15 -14.78
N THR A 232 -7.22 -5.95 -15.75
CA THR A 232 -7.94 -6.14 -17.01
C THR A 232 -7.79 -7.59 -17.44
N THR A 233 -8.91 -8.31 -17.47
CA THR A 233 -8.93 -9.70 -17.96
C THR A 233 -8.65 -9.75 -19.47
N PRO A 234 -8.26 -10.91 -20.01
CA PRO A 234 -8.15 -11.10 -21.47
C PRO A 234 -9.45 -10.79 -22.24
N SER A 235 -10.60 -10.91 -21.59
CA SER A 235 -11.91 -10.58 -22.16
C SER A 235 -12.24 -9.08 -22.16
N GLY A 236 -11.38 -8.23 -21.58
CA GLY A 236 -11.56 -6.78 -21.49
C GLY A 236 -12.34 -6.31 -20.25
N LYS A 237 -12.80 -7.21 -19.38
CA LYS A 237 -13.38 -6.81 -18.08
C LYS A 237 -12.33 -6.17 -17.19
N GLN A 238 -12.72 -5.15 -16.45
CA GLN A 238 -11.81 -4.35 -15.62
C GLN A 238 -12.30 -4.29 -14.17
N ALA A 239 -11.36 -4.08 -13.26
CA ALA A 239 -11.62 -3.79 -11.85
C ALA A 239 -10.43 -3.03 -11.28
N VAL A 240 -10.66 -2.16 -10.30
CA VAL A 240 -9.57 -1.62 -9.47
C VAL A 240 -9.49 -2.45 -8.20
N LEU A 241 -8.36 -3.08 -7.97
CA LEU A 241 -8.10 -3.90 -6.80
C LEU A 241 -7.26 -3.13 -5.80
N PHE A 242 -7.61 -3.24 -4.52
CA PHE A 242 -6.70 -3.00 -3.41
C PHE A 242 -6.43 -4.29 -2.67
N ALA A 243 -5.19 -4.47 -2.22
CA ALA A 243 -4.78 -5.57 -1.38
C ALA A 243 -4.28 -5.04 -0.04
N GLY A 244 -4.69 -5.69 1.04
CA GLY A 244 -4.37 -5.21 2.36
C GLY A 244 -4.67 -6.16 3.50
N THR A 245 -4.33 -5.68 4.70
CA THR A 245 -4.71 -6.32 5.96
C THR A 245 -5.96 -5.62 6.48
N LYS A 246 -7.11 -6.27 6.33
CA LYS A 246 -8.42 -5.76 6.73
C LYS A 246 -8.67 -6.10 8.20
N SER A 247 -9.22 -5.14 8.95
CA SER A 247 -9.79 -5.39 10.26
C SER A 247 -11.25 -5.82 10.15
N ASN A 248 -11.55 -7.08 10.49
CA ASN A 248 -12.90 -7.66 10.50
C ASN A 248 -13.37 -8.03 11.90
N GLY A 249 -12.64 -7.59 12.92
CA GLY A 249 -12.94 -7.89 14.31
C GLY A 249 -14.26 -7.32 14.80
N ALA A 250 -14.80 -7.95 15.85
CA ALA A 250 -15.97 -7.46 16.58
C ALA A 250 -15.71 -6.15 17.33
N LYS A 251 -14.43 -5.88 17.67
CA LYS A 251 -13.95 -4.63 18.25
C LYS A 251 -12.60 -4.25 17.64
N TYR A 252 -12.33 -2.95 17.63
CA TYR A 252 -11.04 -2.37 17.31
C TYR A 252 -10.71 -1.21 18.25
N TRP A 253 -9.43 -0.99 18.51
CA TRP A 253 -8.97 -0.02 19.48
C TRP A 253 -7.57 0.51 19.19
N TYR A 254 -7.24 1.66 19.76
CA TYR A 254 -5.88 2.19 19.82
C TYR A 254 -5.25 1.80 21.17
N GLY A 255 -4.10 1.14 21.13
CA GLY A 255 -3.43 0.63 22.32
C GLY A 255 -2.54 -0.57 22.00
N TYR A 256 -2.75 -1.67 22.70
CA TYR A 256 -1.87 -2.85 22.70
C TYR A 256 -2.65 -4.15 22.47
N ILE A 257 -1.94 -5.27 22.27
CA ILE A 257 -2.54 -6.60 22.38
C ILE A 257 -2.88 -6.91 23.84
N ASN A 258 -4.03 -7.52 24.07
CA ASN A 258 -4.40 -8.00 25.40
C ASN A 258 -3.80 -9.39 25.66
N PRO A 259 -3.00 -9.59 26.73
CA PRO A 259 -2.35 -10.88 27.00
C PRO A 259 -3.32 -12.01 27.34
N ASN A 260 -4.58 -11.69 27.69
CA ASN A 260 -5.61 -12.69 28.01
C ASN A 260 -6.34 -13.22 26.77
N GLY A 261 -6.09 -12.65 25.58
CA GLY A 261 -6.63 -13.14 24.31
C GLY A 261 -7.21 -12.04 23.42
N PRO A 262 -7.37 -12.34 22.12
CA PRO A 262 -7.71 -11.37 21.09
C PRO A 262 -9.13 -10.79 21.23
N GLN A 263 -10.02 -11.44 21.96
CA GLN A 263 -11.39 -10.98 22.20
C GLN A 263 -11.49 -9.78 23.16
N TYR A 264 -10.39 -9.43 23.85
CA TYR A 264 -10.36 -8.34 24.82
C TYR A 264 -9.56 -7.16 24.27
N ALA A 265 -10.10 -5.95 24.43
CA ALA A 265 -9.37 -4.73 24.10
C ALA A 265 -8.27 -4.47 25.15
N CYS A 266 -7.22 -3.76 24.74
CA CYS A 266 -6.23 -3.19 25.64
C CYS A 266 -5.94 -1.76 25.16
N VAL A 267 -6.83 -0.85 25.53
CA VAL A 267 -6.74 0.57 25.19
C VAL A 267 -5.54 1.22 25.87
N ASP A 268 -4.85 2.13 25.17
CA ASP A 268 -3.95 3.07 25.83
C ASP A 268 -4.81 4.10 26.59
N ALA A 269 -4.87 3.97 27.92
CA ALA A 269 -5.73 4.76 28.78
C ALA A 269 -5.29 6.24 28.88
N ASP A 270 -4.06 6.57 28.46
CA ASP A 270 -3.55 7.94 28.45
C ASP A 270 -4.00 8.72 27.19
N VAL A 271 -4.56 8.03 26.20
CA VAL A 271 -5.07 8.63 24.95
C VAL A 271 -6.56 8.94 25.12
N THR A 272 -6.90 10.23 25.16
CA THR A 272 -8.27 10.71 25.46
C THR A 272 -8.80 11.74 24.44
N ASP A 273 -8.06 11.98 23.37
CA ASP A 273 -8.35 12.97 22.33
C ASP A 273 -9.36 12.48 21.28
N PHE A 274 -9.65 11.18 21.23
CA PHE A 274 -10.69 10.57 20.39
C PHE A 274 -11.23 9.28 21.02
N THR A 275 -12.30 8.72 20.44
CA THR A 275 -12.84 7.42 20.86
C THR A 275 -11.87 6.29 20.52
N THR A 276 -11.10 5.83 21.51
CA THR A 276 -10.02 4.85 21.36
C THR A 276 -10.48 3.40 21.24
N CYS A 277 -11.75 3.06 21.47
CA CYS A 277 -12.28 1.71 21.28
C CYS A 277 -13.68 1.76 20.70
N ARG A 278 -13.91 0.99 19.63
CA ARG A 278 -15.20 0.86 18.95
C ARG A 278 -15.55 -0.61 18.68
N ASN A 279 -16.85 -0.89 18.62
CA ASN A 279 -17.39 -2.13 18.07
C ASN A 279 -17.35 -2.07 16.54
N ALA A 280 -17.56 -3.22 15.89
CA ALA A 280 -17.54 -3.35 14.43
C ALA A 280 -18.52 -2.41 13.68
N ASP A 281 -19.60 -1.98 14.33
CA ASP A 281 -20.58 -1.03 13.76
C ASP A 281 -20.18 0.44 13.94
N GLY A 282 -19.01 0.72 14.50
CA GLY A 282 -18.49 2.07 14.75
C GLY A 282 -18.93 2.68 16.08
N THR A 283 -19.83 2.04 16.84
CA THR A 283 -20.23 2.53 18.17
C THR A 283 -19.10 2.39 19.18
N ALA A 284 -19.05 3.25 20.20
CA ALA A 284 -18.05 3.15 21.26
C ALA A 284 -18.15 1.81 22.01
N CYS A 285 -17.00 1.26 22.41
CA CYS A 285 -16.96 0.08 23.27
C CYS A 285 -17.66 0.34 24.63
N PRO A 286 -18.03 -0.72 25.37
CA PRO A 286 -18.42 -0.60 26.77
C PRO A 286 -17.35 0.09 27.65
N PRO A 287 -17.72 0.85 28.70
CA PRO A 287 -16.79 1.61 29.53
C PRO A 287 -15.62 0.81 30.13
N GLN A 288 -15.82 -0.48 30.42
CA GLN A 288 -14.76 -1.34 30.97
C GLN A 288 -13.58 -1.54 30.01
N ASP A 289 -13.81 -1.47 28.70
CA ASP A 289 -12.77 -1.71 27.69
C ASP A 289 -11.75 -0.55 27.61
N PHE A 290 -12.08 0.62 28.16
CA PHE A 290 -11.21 1.81 28.20
C PHE A 290 -10.22 1.82 29.37
N SER A 291 -10.29 0.85 30.28
CA SER A 291 -9.40 0.79 31.45
C SER A 291 -7.95 0.39 31.11
N GLY A 292 -7.70 -0.09 29.90
CA GLY A 292 -6.42 -0.66 29.49
C GLY A 292 -6.14 -2.02 30.14
N CYS A 293 -5.02 -2.63 29.77
CA CYS A 293 -4.61 -3.95 30.31
C CYS A 293 -3.15 -4.01 30.78
N CYS A 294 -2.36 -2.97 30.51
CA CYS A 294 -0.94 -2.89 30.80
C CYS A 294 -0.54 -1.44 31.10
N ASP A 295 0.67 -1.26 31.64
CA ASP A 295 1.30 0.04 31.85
C ASP A 295 2.48 0.19 30.88
N ALA A 296 2.33 1.09 29.90
CA ALA A 296 3.34 1.35 28.88
C ALA A 296 4.58 2.03 29.46
N ASN A 297 4.42 2.92 30.44
CA ASN A 297 5.52 3.62 31.10
C ASN A 297 6.37 2.66 31.94
N ALA A 298 5.76 1.60 32.45
CA ALA A 298 6.45 0.51 33.13
C ALA A 298 7.01 -0.56 32.17
N GLY A 299 6.79 -0.44 30.85
CA GLY A 299 7.21 -1.43 29.85
C GLY A 299 6.50 -2.79 29.99
N ALA A 300 5.27 -2.80 30.51
CA ALA A 300 4.53 -4.02 30.81
C ALA A 300 3.62 -4.50 29.67
N CYS A 301 3.53 -3.75 28.57
CA CYS A 301 2.71 -4.10 27.41
C CYS A 301 3.41 -5.14 26.53
N VAL A 302 2.63 -6.08 25.99
CA VAL A 302 3.15 -7.25 25.25
C VAL A 302 3.35 -7.00 23.75
N SER A 303 2.94 -5.83 23.27
CA SER A 303 3.11 -5.39 21.89
C SER A 303 3.47 -3.91 21.89
N ASN A 304 3.83 -3.39 20.72
CA ASN A 304 3.88 -1.96 20.51
C ASN A 304 2.49 -1.33 20.43
N ARG A 305 2.47 -0.01 20.65
CA ARG A 305 1.26 0.79 20.56
C ARG A 305 0.82 0.95 19.11
N GLY A 306 -0.47 0.84 18.84
CA GLY A 306 -1.05 1.09 17.53
C GLY A 306 -2.52 0.77 17.48
N TRP A 307 -3.08 0.75 16.26
CA TRP A 307 -4.43 0.28 16.02
C TRP A 307 -4.47 -1.25 15.98
N TRP A 308 -5.31 -1.83 16.84
CA TRP A 308 -5.54 -3.26 16.99
C TRP A 308 -7.02 -3.59 16.80
N THR A 309 -7.27 -4.86 16.53
CA THR A 309 -8.60 -5.41 16.36
C THR A 309 -8.64 -6.81 16.91
N THR A 310 -9.83 -7.32 17.22
CA THR A 310 -9.98 -8.72 17.60
C THR A 310 -9.60 -9.68 16.47
N ARG A 311 -9.62 -9.23 15.20
CA ARG A 311 -9.23 -10.05 14.04
C ARG A 311 -8.83 -9.21 12.82
N PHE A 312 -7.68 -9.55 12.26
CA PHE A 312 -7.24 -9.15 10.93
C PHE A 312 -7.35 -10.32 9.94
N ASP A 313 -7.71 -10.02 8.70
CA ASP A 313 -7.65 -10.95 7.56
C ASP A 313 -6.87 -10.28 6.42
N ALA A 314 -6.20 -11.08 5.58
CA ALA A 314 -5.64 -10.57 4.33
C ALA A 314 -6.70 -10.61 3.23
N GLU A 315 -6.96 -9.47 2.58
CA GLU A 315 -8.05 -9.35 1.62
C GLU A 315 -7.66 -8.63 0.33
N PHE A 316 -8.35 -9.00 -0.75
CA PHE A 316 -8.54 -8.15 -1.91
C PHE A 316 -9.92 -7.53 -1.90
N ILE A 317 -10.00 -6.22 -2.17
CA ILE A 317 -11.27 -5.53 -2.43
C ILE A 317 -11.28 -4.97 -3.84
N LEU A 318 -12.42 -5.07 -4.52
CA LEU A 318 -12.56 -4.68 -5.93
C LEU A 318 -13.58 -3.57 -6.10
N PHE A 319 -13.17 -2.50 -6.77
CA PHE A 319 -13.99 -1.36 -7.15
C PHE A 319 -14.32 -1.42 -8.64
N ASP A 320 -15.50 -0.89 -8.99
CA ASP A 320 -15.95 -0.76 -10.37
C ASP A 320 -15.33 0.50 -11.02
N PRO A 321 -14.54 0.36 -12.10
CA PRO A 321 -14.03 1.49 -12.86
C PRO A 321 -15.10 2.47 -13.36
N ASP A 322 -16.33 2.01 -13.57
CA ASP A 322 -17.43 2.87 -14.01
C ASP A 322 -17.88 3.82 -12.90
N ASP A 323 -17.76 3.43 -11.62
CA ASP A 323 -18.01 4.32 -10.49
C ASP A 323 -16.91 5.39 -10.38
N LEU A 324 -15.65 5.02 -10.58
CA LEU A 324 -14.55 5.98 -10.64
C LEU A 324 -14.73 6.95 -11.82
N ALA A 325 -15.29 6.50 -12.94
CA ALA A 325 -15.59 7.37 -14.08
C ALA A 325 -16.72 8.34 -13.73
N LYS A 326 -17.73 7.91 -12.97
CA LYS A 326 -18.78 8.81 -12.47
C LYS A 326 -18.22 9.85 -11.48
N VAL A 327 -17.19 9.50 -10.70
CA VAL A 327 -16.49 10.50 -9.88
C VAL A 327 -15.76 11.51 -10.76
N ALA A 328 -14.94 11.02 -11.70
CA ALA A 328 -14.15 11.88 -12.59
C ALA A 328 -15.01 12.86 -13.41
N ASN A 329 -16.22 12.44 -13.81
CA ASN A 329 -17.14 13.25 -14.61
C ASN A 329 -18.12 14.11 -13.77
N GLY A 330 -18.12 13.96 -12.43
CA GLY A 330 -18.95 14.72 -11.50
C GLY A 330 -20.34 14.19 -11.09
N PRO A 331 -20.99 13.16 -11.67
CA PRO A 331 -22.27 12.66 -11.17
C PRO A 331 -22.19 11.82 -9.87
N MET A 332 -21.00 11.49 -9.37
CA MET A 332 -20.78 10.76 -8.12
C MET A 332 -19.73 11.49 -7.27
N GLU A 333 -19.94 11.55 -5.95
CA GLU A 333 -18.96 12.11 -5.02
C GLU A 333 -17.81 11.12 -4.78
N SER A 334 -16.60 11.61 -4.50
CA SER A 334 -15.40 10.77 -4.34
C SER A 334 -15.47 9.72 -3.22
N TRP A 335 -16.34 9.91 -2.22
CA TRP A 335 -16.54 8.98 -1.10
C TRP A 335 -17.67 7.98 -1.32
N GLN A 336 -18.37 8.06 -2.47
CA GLN A 336 -19.50 7.18 -2.78
C GLN A 336 -19.14 5.82 -3.40
N PRO A 337 -18.07 5.67 -4.22
CA PRO A 337 -17.70 4.33 -4.68
C PRO A 337 -17.46 3.40 -3.49
N GLN A 338 -17.87 2.15 -3.64
CA GLN A 338 -17.71 1.10 -2.63
C GLN A 338 -17.15 -0.14 -3.31
N PRO A 339 -16.38 -0.98 -2.59
CA PRO A 339 -15.96 -2.24 -3.15
C PRO A 339 -17.20 -3.11 -3.42
N TYR A 340 -17.30 -3.68 -4.62
CA TYR A 340 -18.39 -4.57 -5.01
C TYR A 340 -18.10 -6.03 -4.67
N ALA A 341 -16.84 -6.36 -4.37
CA ALA A 341 -16.40 -7.69 -3.97
C ALA A 341 -15.23 -7.60 -2.99
N THR A 342 -15.22 -8.56 -2.07
CA THR A 342 -14.12 -8.84 -1.14
C THR A 342 -13.71 -10.29 -1.32
N ILE A 343 -12.41 -10.55 -1.36
CA ILE A 343 -11.82 -11.88 -1.48
C ILE A 343 -10.85 -12.05 -0.32
N ASP A 344 -11.20 -12.90 0.62
CA ASP A 344 -10.28 -13.34 1.68
C ASP A 344 -9.21 -14.27 1.05
N ILE A 345 -7.94 -13.95 1.31
CA ILE A 345 -6.80 -14.73 0.84
C ILE A 345 -5.93 -15.25 1.98
N ASP A 346 -6.36 -15.09 3.23
CA ASP A 346 -5.56 -15.41 4.41
C ASP A 346 -5.17 -16.90 4.44
N GLU A 347 -6.07 -17.75 3.95
CA GLU A 347 -5.82 -19.18 3.84
C GLU A 347 -4.64 -19.53 2.92
N TYR A 348 -4.20 -18.64 2.02
CA TYR A 348 -3.09 -18.89 1.09
C TYR A 348 -1.74 -18.44 1.63
N LEU A 349 -1.71 -17.69 2.72
CA LEU A 349 -0.49 -17.13 3.31
C LEU A 349 0.22 -18.12 4.25
N TYR A 350 1.49 -17.86 4.55
CA TYR A 350 2.30 -18.62 5.50
C TYR A 350 2.18 -18.09 6.93
N LEU A 351 2.04 -16.77 7.10
CA LEU A 351 1.82 -16.07 8.37
C LEU A 351 2.88 -16.40 9.44
N ASN A 352 4.15 -16.52 9.05
CA ASN A 352 5.20 -17.05 9.92
C ASN A 352 6.34 -16.03 10.16
N PRO A 353 6.12 -15.01 11.01
CA PRO A 353 7.13 -13.99 11.25
C PRO A 353 8.24 -14.58 12.13
N PRO A 354 9.43 -13.98 12.15
CA PRO A 354 10.40 -14.33 13.17
C PRO A 354 9.93 -13.84 14.56
N GLU A 355 10.36 -14.54 15.61
CA GLU A 355 9.92 -14.30 17.00
C GLU A 355 10.15 -12.85 17.46
N TRP A 356 11.25 -12.22 17.03
CA TRP A 356 11.60 -10.86 17.44
C TRP A 356 10.68 -9.79 16.84
N ASP A 357 9.97 -10.07 15.74
CA ASP A 357 9.04 -9.12 15.12
C ASP A 357 7.61 -9.25 15.67
N LEU A 358 7.32 -10.24 16.53
CA LEU A 358 5.97 -10.45 17.10
C LEU A 358 5.48 -9.27 17.94
N VAL A 359 6.37 -8.54 18.59
CA VAL A 359 6.02 -7.34 19.38
C VAL A 359 5.45 -6.25 18.47
N GLU A 360 5.97 -6.13 17.25
CA GLU A 360 5.44 -5.22 16.24
C GLU A 360 4.24 -5.82 15.53
N LEU A 361 4.35 -7.02 14.98
CA LEU A 361 3.38 -7.56 14.03
C LEU A 361 2.17 -8.19 14.71
N GLY A 362 2.26 -8.54 15.99
CA GLY A 362 1.25 -9.35 16.67
C GLY A 362 1.25 -10.82 16.20
N TRP A 363 0.26 -11.58 16.66
CA TRP A 363 0.16 -13.02 16.43
C TRP A 363 -1.28 -13.50 16.29
N GLY A 364 -1.46 -14.71 15.73
CA GLY A 364 -2.76 -15.34 15.55
C GLY A 364 -3.74 -14.45 14.80
N ASP A 365 -4.96 -14.31 15.33
CA ASP A 365 -6.01 -13.46 14.74
C ASP A 365 -5.61 -11.97 14.69
N GLN A 366 -4.67 -11.52 15.53
CA GLN A 366 -4.24 -10.12 15.61
C GLN A 366 -2.95 -9.83 14.85
N ARG A 367 -2.48 -10.74 14.01
CA ARG A 367 -1.32 -10.51 13.13
C ARG A 367 -1.66 -9.39 12.12
N ARG A 368 -0.99 -8.24 12.24
CA ARG A 368 -1.02 -7.13 11.26
C ARG A 368 0.06 -7.31 10.18
N THR A 369 0.03 -6.46 9.15
CA THR A 369 1.05 -6.41 8.08
C THR A 369 1.21 -7.78 7.40
N ARG A 370 0.10 -8.40 7.03
CA ARG A 370 0.07 -9.74 6.43
C ARG A 370 0.57 -9.74 4.99
N ILE A 371 0.11 -8.75 4.22
CA ILE A 371 0.51 -8.54 2.82
C ILE A 371 0.97 -7.11 2.60
N GLY A 372 1.85 -6.94 1.63
CA GLY A 372 2.36 -5.66 1.16
C GLY A 372 1.85 -5.31 -0.24
N ASP A 373 2.71 -4.63 -0.99
CA ASP A 373 2.38 -4.09 -2.31
C ASP A 373 2.05 -5.17 -3.36
N VAL A 374 1.36 -4.74 -4.42
CA VAL A 374 0.94 -5.60 -5.53
C VAL A 374 1.44 -5.09 -6.87
N SER A 375 1.57 -5.98 -7.83
CA SER A 375 1.82 -5.58 -9.21
C SER A 375 1.13 -6.48 -10.22
N TYR A 376 0.80 -5.93 -11.39
CA TYR A 376 -0.02 -6.62 -12.38
C TYR A 376 0.68 -6.69 -13.74
N ASP A 377 0.93 -7.92 -14.18
CA ASP A 377 1.23 -8.22 -15.58
C ASP A 377 -0.08 -8.35 -16.36
N ARG A 378 -0.44 -7.26 -17.04
CA ARG A 378 -1.64 -7.21 -17.89
C ARG A 378 -1.57 -8.15 -19.09
N GLN A 379 -0.37 -8.42 -19.61
CA GLN A 379 -0.20 -9.23 -20.82
C GLN A 379 -0.43 -10.71 -20.53
N SER A 380 0.07 -11.21 -19.39
CA SER A 380 -0.11 -12.61 -18.98
C SER A 380 -1.28 -12.83 -18.04
N GLY A 381 -1.90 -11.75 -17.53
CA GLY A 381 -3.00 -11.80 -16.57
C GLY A 381 -2.56 -12.32 -15.20
N LEU A 382 -1.38 -11.89 -14.74
CA LEU A 382 -0.78 -12.32 -13.48
C LEU A 382 -0.74 -11.17 -12.47
N LEU A 383 -1.28 -11.39 -11.28
CA LEU A 383 -1.20 -10.50 -10.15
C LEU A 383 -0.15 -11.04 -9.17
N TYR A 384 0.86 -10.24 -8.88
CA TYR A 384 1.90 -10.51 -7.89
C TYR A 384 1.55 -9.78 -6.60
N VAL A 385 1.60 -10.46 -5.44
CA VAL A 385 1.35 -9.86 -4.12
C VAL A 385 2.46 -10.28 -3.16
N LEU A 386 3.00 -9.33 -2.43
CA LEU A 386 3.97 -9.62 -1.38
C LEU A 386 3.26 -10.11 -0.13
N GLU A 387 3.65 -11.27 0.38
CA GLU A 387 3.47 -11.62 1.79
C GLU A 387 4.73 -11.17 2.54
N LEU A 388 4.53 -10.35 3.57
CA LEU A 388 5.62 -9.82 4.38
C LEU A 388 5.91 -10.78 5.54
N TYR A 389 7.19 -10.97 5.86
CA TYR A 389 7.64 -11.83 6.96
C TYR A 389 7.16 -13.29 6.86
N ALA A 390 7.25 -13.86 5.66
CA ALA A 390 6.90 -15.26 5.43
C ALA A 390 8.09 -16.21 5.71
N ASP A 391 9.30 -15.83 5.26
CA ASP A 391 10.56 -16.58 5.46
C ASP A 391 11.54 -15.75 6.31
N GLY A 392 11.25 -15.65 7.60
CA GLY A 392 11.94 -14.70 8.48
C GLY A 392 11.66 -13.27 8.02
N ALA A 393 12.70 -12.49 7.72
CA ALA A 393 12.53 -11.13 7.18
C ALA A 393 12.31 -11.10 5.66
N LYS A 394 12.46 -12.23 4.94
CA LYS A 394 12.29 -12.26 3.48
C LYS A 394 10.80 -12.34 3.12
N PRO A 395 10.34 -11.55 2.13
CA PRO A 395 8.98 -11.68 1.62
C PRO A 395 8.84 -12.90 0.70
N VAL A 396 7.61 -13.39 0.57
CA VAL A 396 7.22 -14.35 -0.48
C VAL A 396 6.35 -13.62 -1.49
N VAL A 397 6.61 -13.82 -2.78
CA VAL A 397 5.74 -13.30 -3.85
C VAL A 397 4.72 -14.37 -4.21
N HIS A 398 3.46 -14.11 -3.91
CA HIS A 398 2.35 -14.94 -4.35
C HIS A 398 1.87 -14.50 -5.73
N VAL A 399 1.41 -15.44 -6.55
CA VAL A 399 0.98 -15.17 -7.94
C VAL A 399 -0.41 -15.71 -8.19
N TRP A 400 -1.35 -14.82 -8.51
CA TRP A 400 -2.71 -15.17 -8.94
C TRP A 400 -2.83 -15.00 -10.44
N ARG A 401 -3.53 -15.93 -11.09
CA ARG A 401 -3.90 -15.80 -12.50
C ARG A 401 -5.34 -15.36 -12.62
N LEU A 402 -5.56 -14.23 -13.28
CA LEU A 402 -6.89 -13.75 -13.63
C LEU A 402 -7.44 -14.56 -14.80
N ARG A 403 -8.73 -14.90 -14.75
CA ARG A 403 -9.42 -15.69 -15.77
C ARG A 403 -10.65 -14.99 -16.32
#